data_AF-A0A2G9RPG9-F1
#
_entry.id   AF-A0A2G9RPG9-F1
#
_cell.length_a   1.000
_cell.length_b   1.000
_cell.length_c   1.000
_cell.angle_alpha   90.00
_cell.angle_beta   90.00
_cell.angle_gamma   90.00
#
_symmetry.space_group_name_H-M   'P 1'
#
loop_
_entity.id
_entity.type
_entity.pdbx_description
1 polymer ?
#
loop_
_entity_poly.entity_id
_entity_poly.type
_entity_poly.pdbx_seq_one_letter_code
_entity_poly.pdbx_strand_id
1 'polypeptide(L)'
;MDLMQYENILVHRALSSDKALSETLGIVSVPSCYLIYPNGTHGLINIAKPLRSVFSSHLKSLPSVRKKAGARSDYPPKLVEEDDKEDVVWKEYDKSKMYTADLESGLHYLLRVELATHQTLEGEKLKTFKDFITILHKLFPGRLHVMKLLETLQEWLASMPLDKIPYDAILDIVNNKMRISGIFLTNHIQWVGCQGSRSQLRGYPCSLWKIFHSLAMHGATRPEALANT
;
A
#
# COMPACT_ATOMS: atom_id res chain seq x y z
N MET A 1 4.58 4.82 27.93
CA MET A 1 3.62 4.12 27.05
C MET A 1 3.33 2.69 27.52
N ASP A 2 4.32 1.89 27.91
CA ASP A 2 4.09 0.48 28.29
C ASP A 2 3.14 0.25 29.49
N LEU A 3 2.93 1.27 30.34
CA LEU A 3 2.02 1.24 31.48
C LEU A 3 0.70 2.01 31.27
N MET A 4 0.38 2.48 30.05
CA MET A 4 -0.85 3.27 29.80
C MET A 4 -2.14 2.50 30.14
N GLN A 5 -2.11 1.18 29.95
CA GLN A 5 -3.19 0.23 30.25
C GLN A 5 -3.21 -0.23 31.70
N TYR A 6 -2.36 0.33 32.55
CA TYR A 6 -2.31 -0.01 33.97
C TYR A 6 -2.84 1.16 34.80
N GLU A 7 -3.58 0.81 35.85
CA GLU A 7 -4.07 1.68 36.90
C GLU A 7 -3.16 1.58 38.13
N ASN A 8 -3.28 2.57 39.02
CA ASN A 8 -2.51 2.70 40.26
C ASN A 8 -0.99 2.87 40.06
N ILE A 9 -0.57 3.36 38.89
CA ILE A 9 0.81 3.74 38.60
C ILE A 9 0.86 4.94 37.66
N LEU A 10 1.74 5.89 37.95
CA LEU A 10 2.06 7.03 37.09
C LEU A 10 3.55 7.02 36.79
N VAL A 11 3.91 7.23 35.52
CA VAL A 11 5.30 7.25 35.08
C VAL A 11 5.59 8.61 34.47
N HIS A 12 6.49 9.35 35.12
CA HIS A 12 7.01 10.61 34.61
C HIS A 12 8.47 10.46 34.21
N ARG A 13 8.85 11.15 33.13
CA ARG A 13 10.24 11.28 32.70
C ARG A 13 10.78 12.60 33.24
N ALA A 14 11.95 12.54 33.87
CA ALA A 14 12.77 13.71 34.17
C ALA A 14 14.00 13.73 33.26
N LEU A 15 14.54 14.93 33.03
CA LEU A 15 15.81 15.13 32.31
C LEU A 15 16.95 15.28 33.33
N SER A 16 18.17 14.92 32.94
CA SER A 16 19.37 15.14 33.77
C SER A 16 19.67 16.62 34.04
N SER A 17 19.05 17.53 33.27
CA SER A 17 19.15 18.97 33.47
C SER A 17 18.26 19.49 34.61
N ASP A 18 17.34 18.67 35.14
CA ASP A 18 16.48 19.04 36.27
C ASP A 18 17.24 18.89 37.59
N LYS A 19 17.90 19.98 37.99
CA LYS A 19 18.76 20.03 39.19
C LYS A 19 17.96 19.83 40.48
N ALA A 20 16.77 20.43 40.57
CA ALA A 20 15.93 20.33 41.77
C ALA A 20 15.56 18.88 42.07
N LEU A 21 15.16 18.13 41.04
CA LEU A 21 14.80 16.72 41.18
C LEU A 21 16.03 15.82 41.39
N SER A 22 17.14 16.11 40.71
CA SER A 22 18.37 15.33 40.84
C SER A 22 19.01 15.44 42.22
N GLU A 23 19.01 16.65 42.81
CA GLU A 23 19.53 16.90 44.16
C GLU A 23 18.61 16.31 45.24
N THR A 24 17.29 16.45 45.08
CA THR A 24 16.31 15.93 46.06
C THR A 24 16.31 14.40 46.15
N LEU A 25 16.45 13.70 45.02
CA LEU A 25 16.46 12.23 44.96
C LEU A 25 17.87 11.62 44.99
N GLY A 26 18.92 12.44 45.05
CA GLY A 26 20.31 11.99 45.05
C GLY A 26 20.66 11.14 43.82
N ILE A 27 20.28 11.58 42.61
CA ILE A 27 20.46 10.79 41.39
C ILE A 27 21.93 10.77 40.96
N VAL A 28 22.58 9.61 41.09
CA VAL A 28 24.01 9.43 40.78
C VAL A 28 24.24 8.98 39.32
N SER A 29 23.26 8.30 38.71
CA SER A 29 23.40 7.75 37.36
C SER A 29 22.11 7.87 36.55
N VAL A 30 22.29 8.04 35.23
CA VAL A 30 21.22 8.05 34.24
C VAL A 30 21.56 7.06 33.12
N PRO A 31 20.63 6.21 32.66
CA PRO A 31 19.23 6.12 33.08
C PRO A 31 19.03 5.36 34.41
N SER A 32 18.17 5.90 35.28
CA SER A 32 17.73 5.31 36.54
C SER A 32 16.21 5.46 36.70
N CYS A 33 15.60 4.61 37.55
CA CYS A 33 14.16 4.64 37.81
C CYS A 33 13.92 4.63 39.31
N TYR A 34 13.13 5.58 39.80
CA TYR A 34 12.76 5.71 41.20
C TYR A 34 11.27 5.43 41.37
N LEU A 35 10.92 4.65 42.39
CA LEU A 35 9.55 4.40 42.77
C LEU A 35 9.19 5.32 43.94
N ILE A 36 8.13 6.11 43.79
CA ILE A 36 7.63 7.03 44.81
C ILE A 36 6.23 6.56 45.21
N TYR A 37 6.04 6.24 46.48
CA TYR A 37 4.76 5.81 47.04
C TYR A 37 3.94 7.02 47.52
N PRO A 38 2.59 6.91 47.57
CA PRO A 38 1.73 8.01 48.03
C PRO A 38 1.99 8.50 49.47
N ASN A 39 2.61 7.66 50.30
CA ASN A 39 3.02 8.00 51.66
C ASN A 39 4.32 8.82 51.73
N GLY A 40 4.89 9.20 50.58
CA GLY A 40 6.12 9.99 50.47
C GLY A 40 7.41 9.17 50.52
N THR A 41 7.35 7.85 50.77
CA THR A 41 8.54 6.99 50.70
C THR A 41 8.96 6.82 49.24
N HIS A 42 10.25 6.91 48.99
CA HIS A 42 10.80 6.73 47.65
C HIS A 42 12.08 5.92 47.69
N GLY A 43 12.38 5.22 46.59
CA GLY A 43 13.59 4.41 46.49
C GLY A 43 13.99 4.11 45.06
N LEU A 44 15.29 3.92 44.85
CA LEU A 44 15.85 3.48 43.57
C LEU A 44 15.40 2.05 43.28
N ILE A 45 14.89 1.81 42.08
CA ILE A 45 14.58 0.45 41.62
C ILE A 45 15.90 -0.23 41.23
N ASN A 46 16.35 -1.16 42.07
CA ASN A 46 17.57 -1.93 41.81
C ASN A 46 17.31 -2.97 40.72
N ILE A 47 17.75 -2.66 39.50
CA ILE A 47 17.60 -3.50 38.32
C ILE A 47 18.98 -3.82 37.73
N ALA A 48 19.17 -5.09 37.36
CA ALA A 48 20.43 -5.60 36.83
C ALA A 48 20.92 -4.87 35.55
N LYS A 49 20.00 -4.41 34.68
CA LYS A 49 20.32 -3.65 33.47
C LYS A 49 19.25 -2.57 33.22
N PRO A 50 19.60 -1.30 33.01
CA PRO A 50 18.63 -0.21 32.86
C PRO A 50 18.00 -0.19 31.45
N LEU A 51 17.31 -1.28 31.10
CA LEU A 51 16.62 -1.47 29.83
C LEU A 51 15.12 -1.20 30.01
N ARG A 52 14.49 -0.65 28.96
CA ARG A 52 13.04 -0.37 28.94
C ARG A 52 12.20 -1.60 29.31
N SER A 53 12.54 -2.77 28.77
CA SER A 53 11.81 -4.02 29.02
C SER A 53 11.85 -4.43 30.50
N VAL A 54 12.98 -4.21 31.17
CA VAL A 54 13.19 -4.61 32.57
C VAL A 54 12.49 -3.63 33.53
N PHE A 55 12.55 -2.32 33.26
CA PHE A 55 11.74 -1.35 34.00
C PHE A 55 10.25 -1.63 33.84
N SER A 56 9.81 -1.87 32.61
CA SER A 56 8.41 -2.13 32.28
C SER A 56 7.88 -3.39 32.96
N SER A 57 8.62 -4.51 32.94
CA SER A 57 8.19 -5.75 33.59
C SER A 57 8.15 -5.61 35.11
N HIS A 58 9.16 -4.97 35.72
CA HIS A 58 9.20 -4.75 37.15
C HIS A 58 8.02 -3.90 37.63
N LEU A 59 7.76 -2.77 36.98
CA LEU A 59 6.64 -1.88 37.34
C LEU A 59 5.27 -2.55 37.17
N LYS A 60 5.10 -3.43 36.18
CA LYS A 60 3.88 -4.23 35.99
C LYS A 60 3.66 -5.29 37.08
N SER A 61 4.74 -5.75 37.73
CA SER A 61 4.68 -6.77 38.79
C SER A 61 4.38 -6.21 40.18
N LEU A 62 4.32 -4.89 40.33
CA LEU A 62 4.06 -4.27 41.63
C LEU A 62 2.63 -4.62 42.14
N PRO A 63 2.46 -4.91 43.44
CA PRO A 63 1.20 -5.47 43.97
C PRO A 63 -0.06 -4.62 43.73
N SER A 64 0.10 -3.29 43.70
CA SER A 64 -1.01 -2.35 43.50
C SER A 64 -1.34 -2.10 42.03
N VAL A 65 -0.44 -2.49 41.11
CA VAL A 65 -0.52 -2.16 39.69
C VAL A 65 -1.38 -3.19 38.98
N ARG A 66 -2.53 -2.75 38.47
CA ARG A 66 -3.53 -3.62 37.84
C ARG A 66 -3.82 -3.15 36.44
N LYS A 67 -4.12 -4.08 35.54
CA LYS A 67 -4.58 -3.72 34.19
C LYS A 67 -5.99 -3.14 34.29
N LYS A 68 -6.25 -1.99 33.65
CA LYS A 68 -7.58 -1.36 33.67
C LYS A 68 -8.63 -2.34 33.12
N ALA A 69 -9.77 -2.46 33.79
CA ALA A 69 -10.88 -3.28 33.28
C ALA A 69 -11.37 -2.66 31.96
N GLY A 70 -11.26 -3.42 30.85
CA GLY A 70 -11.59 -2.90 29.52
C GLY A 70 -10.45 -2.18 28.78
N ALA A 71 -9.21 -2.21 29.30
CA ALA A 71 -8.04 -1.84 28.50
C ALA A 71 -7.92 -2.81 27.31
N ARG A 72 -8.46 -2.37 26.16
CA ARG A 72 -8.07 -2.90 24.85
C ARG A 72 -6.56 -2.87 24.81
N SER A 73 -5.95 -3.99 24.42
CA SER A 73 -4.54 -3.99 24.09
C SER A 73 -4.34 -2.92 23.02
N ASP A 74 -3.61 -1.84 23.34
CA ASP A 74 -3.05 -0.85 22.40
C ASP A 74 -1.81 -1.38 21.67
N TYR A 75 -1.48 -2.67 21.82
CA TYR A 75 -0.95 -3.29 20.61
C TYR A 75 -2.02 -3.02 19.57
N PRO A 76 -1.69 -2.55 18.34
CA PRO A 76 -2.62 -2.81 17.27
C PRO A 76 -3.03 -4.27 17.49
N PRO A 77 -4.31 -4.64 17.34
CA PRO A 77 -4.61 -6.05 17.13
C PRO A 77 -3.47 -6.50 16.24
N LYS A 78 -2.79 -7.62 16.55
CA LYS A 78 -2.14 -8.31 15.42
C LYS A 78 -3.18 -8.13 14.35
N LEU A 79 -2.81 -7.51 13.24
CA LEU A 79 -3.54 -7.80 12.04
C LEU A 79 -3.37 -9.33 12.03
N VAL A 80 -4.29 -10.06 12.69
CA VAL A 80 -5.22 -10.92 12.02
C VAL A 80 -5.43 -10.09 10.79
N GLU A 81 -4.54 -10.34 9.83
CA GLU A 81 -4.89 -10.25 8.45
C GLU A 81 -6.32 -10.73 8.55
N GLU A 82 -7.25 -9.80 8.33
CA GLU A 82 -8.53 -10.22 7.84
C GLU A 82 -8.08 -11.02 6.63
N ASP A 83 -7.88 -12.31 6.89
CA ASP A 83 -8.02 -13.43 6.03
C ASP A 83 -9.49 -13.22 5.70
N ASP A 84 -9.72 -12.24 4.82
CA ASP A 84 -10.71 -12.30 3.79
C ASP A 84 -10.36 -13.62 3.13
N LYS A 85 -10.84 -14.67 3.80
CA LYS A 85 -11.16 -15.97 3.27
C LYS A 85 -12.33 -15.74 2.33
N GLU A 86 -12.17 -14.83 1.37
CA GLU A 86 -12.35 -15.28 0.02
C GLU A 86 -11.32 -16.39 -0.13
N ASP A 87 -11.78 -17.63 0.12
CA ASP A 87 -11.15 -18.82 -0.41
C ASP A 87 -11.15 -18.63 -1.94
N VAL A 88 -10.25 -17.78 -2.45
CA VAL A 88 -10.04 -17.59 -3.88
C VAL A 88 -9.40 -18.90 -4.29
N VAL A 89 -10.26 -19.88 -4.62
CA VAL A 89 -9.89 -21.24 -4.97
C VAL A 89 -8.70 -21.14 -5.92
N TRP A 90 -7.53 -21.56 -5.44
CA TRP A 90 -6.33 -21.54 -6.27
C TRP A 90 -6.60 -22.51 -7.41
N LYS A 91 -6.78 -21.97 -8.62
CA LYS A 91 -6.96 -22.79 -9.83
C LYS A 91 -5.60 -23.17 -10.38
N GLU A 92 -5.41 -24.45 -10.65
CA GLU A 92 -4.25 -24.87 -11.44
C GLU A 92 -4.27 -24.19 -12.81
N TYR A 93 -3.12 -23.69 -13.23
CA TYR A 93 -2.95 -23.04 -14.52
C TYR A 93 -1.62 -23.45 -15.13
N ASP A 94 -1.54 -23.33 -16.45
CA ASP A 94 -0.34 -23.65 -17.20
C ASP A 94 0.64 -22.48 -17.14
N LYS A 95 1.77 -22.67 -16.45
CA LYS A 95 2.80 -21.64 -16.26
C LYS A 95 3.52 -21.26 -17.56
N SER A 96 3.43 -22.08 -18.60
CA SER A 96 4.01 -21.79 -19.92
C SER A 96 3.14 -20.87 -20.77
N LYS A 97 1.89 -20.61 -20.36
CA LYS A 97 0.92 -19.84 -21.13
C LYS A 97 0.74 -18.43 -20.60
N MET A 98 0.47 -17.51 -21.52
CA MET A 98 0.04 -16.15 -21.23
C MET A 98 -1.48 -16.06 -21.40
N TYR A 99 -2.18 -15.59 -20.38
CA TYR A 99 -3.63 -15.49 -20.38
C TYR A 99 -4.07 -14.05 -20.63
N THR A 100 -4.90 -13.83 -21.65
CA THR A 100 -5.42 -12.49 -21.97
C THR A 100 -6.19 -11.87 -20.81
N ALA A 101 -6.86 -12.69 -19.99
CA ALA A 101 -7.54 -12.23 -18.77
C ALA A 101 -6.60 -11.50 -17.79
N ASP A 102 -5.34 -11.96 -17.65
CA ASP A 102 -4.34 -11.27 -16.82
C ASP A 102 -3.98 -9.91 -17.42
N LEU A 103 -3.82 -9.82 -18.74
CA LEU A 103 -3.43 -8.58 -19.42
C LEU A 103 -4.57 -7.54 -19.40
N GLU A 104 -5.79 -7.96 -19.70
CA GLU A 104 -6.97 -7.09 -19.67
C GLU A 104 -7.28 -6.63 -18.24
N SER A 105 -7.12 -7.50 -17.24
CA SER A 105 -7.24 -7.12 -15.82
C SER A 105 -6.12 -6.17 -15.37
N GLY A 106 -4.91 -6.35 -15.89
CA GLY A 106 -3.80 -5.42 -15.67
C GLY A 106 -4.08 -4.04 -16.25
N LEU A 107 -4.62 -3.98 -17.48
CA LEU A 107 -5.01 -2.72 -18.12
C LEU A 107 -6.18 -2.05 -17.37
N HIS A 108 -7.17 -2.84 -16.91
CA HIS A 108 -8.22 -2.35 -16.02
C HIS A 108 -7.63 -1.68 -14.78
N TYR A 109 -6.75 -2.38 -14.06
CA TYR A 109 -6.18 -1.88 -12.81
C TYR A 109 -5.34 -0.62 -13.05
N LEU A 110 -4.53 -0.61 -14.10
CA LEU A 110 -3.73 0.55 -14.49
C LEU A 110 -4.61 1.78 -14.75
N LEU A 111 -5.66 1.63 -15.56
CA LEU A 111 -6.49 2.76 -15.98
C LEU A 111 -7.50 3.21 -14.93
N ARG A 112 -7.96 2.32 -14.04
CA ARG A 112 -9.03 2.61 -13.05
C ARG A 112 -8.56 2.74 -11.61
N VAL A 113 -7.38 2.21 -11.27
CA VAL A 113 -6.86 2.19 -9.89
C VAL A 113 -5.58 3.02 -9.80
N GLU A 114 -4.54 2.68 -10.58
CA GLU A 114 -3.27 3.42 -10.54
C GLU A 114 -3.46 4.87 -10.99
N LEU A 115 -4.14 5.06 -12.12
CA LEU A 115 -4.38 6.41 -12.66
C LEU A 115 -5.28 7.25 -11.76
N ALA A 116 -6.19 6.62 -10.99
CA ALA A 116 -7.08 7.31 -10.07
C ALA A 116 -6.34 7.98 -8.90
N THR A 117 -5.08 7.59 -8.64
CA THR A 117 -4.22 8.29 -7.67
C THR A 117 -3.83 9.70 -8.13
N HIS A 118 -4.11 10.06 -9.38
CA HIS A 118 -3.88 11.38 -9.95
C HIS A 118 -5.20 12.03 -10.31
N GLN A 119 -5.62 13.06 -9.56
CA GLN A 119 -6.86 13.80 -9.88
C GLN A 119 -6.79 14.46 -11.26
N THR A 120 -5.60 14.95 -11.65
CA THR A 120 -5.34 15.55 -12.96
C THR A 120 -3.95 15.15 -13.44
N LEU A 121 -3.82 14.90 -14.75
CA LEU A 121 -2.55 14.68 -15.43
C LEU A 121 -2.12 15.96 -16.13
N GLU A 122 -0.89 16.40 -15.89
CA GLU A 122 -0.27 17.58 -16.53
C GLU A 122 1.25 17.40 -16.65
N GLY A 123 1.88 18.19 -17.52
CA GLY A 123 3.33 18.18 -17.74
C GLY A 123 3.88 16.80 -18.12
N GLU A 124 4.98 16.40 -17.48
CA GLU A 124 5.67 15.11 -17.75
C GLU A 124 4.76 13.89 -17.51
N LYS A 125 3.84 13.96 -16.54
CA LYS A 125 2.91 12.83 -16.28
C LYS A 125 1.95 12.63 -17.44
N LEU A 126 1.40 13.72 -17.97
CA LEU A 126 0.51 13.67 -19.13
C LEU A 126 1.27 13.19 -20.37
N LYS A 127 2.47 13.73 -20.62
CA LYS A 127 3.33 13.28 -21.72
C LYS A 127 3.63 11.77 -21.64
N THR A 128 4.10 11.31 -20.49
CA THR A 128 4.39 9.88 -20.23
C THR A 128 3.14 9.02 -20.46
N PHE A 129 1.97 9.48 -20.01
CA PHE A 129 0.73 8.75 -20.24
C PHE A 129 0.35 8.67 -21.73
N LYS A 130 0.48 9.77 -22.48
CA LYS A 130 0.26 9.79 -23.93
C LYS A 130 1.19 8.82 -24.67
N ASP A 131 2.48 8.84 -24.34
CA ASP A 131 3.49 7.95 -24.94
C ASP A 131 3.18 6.48 -24.60
N PHE A 132 2.80 6.21 -23.35
CA PHE A 132 2.48 4.86 -22.90
C PHE A 132 1.20 4.30 -23.57
N ILE A 133 0.13 5.10 -23.70
CA ILE A 133 -1.07 4.69 -24.44
C ILE A 133 -0.76 4.45 -25.91
N THR A 134 0.11 5.26 -26.52
CA THR A 134 0.57 5.05 -27.89
C THR A 134 1.28 3.70 -28.05
N ILE A 135 2.20 3.36 -27.15
CA ILE A 135 2.86 2.05 -27.14
C ILE A 135 1.85 0.90 -26.97
N LEU A 136 0.90 1.04 -26.04
CA LEU A 136 -0.16 0.06 -25.84
C LEU A 136 -0.99 -0.14 -27.11
N HIS A 137 -1.48 0.93 -27.73
CA HIS A 137 -2.26 0.83 -28.96
C HIS A 137 -1.49 0.11 -30.08
N LYS A 138 -0.18 0.35 -30.22
CA LYS A 138 0.63 -0.24 -31.30
C LYS A 138 1.05 -1.68 -31.05
N LEU A 139 1.31 -2.06 -29.79
CA LEU A 139 2.02 -3.31 -29.47
C LEU A 139 1.25 -4.26 -28.54
N PHE A 140 0.17 -3.82 -27.90
CA PHE A 140 -0.55 -4.67 -26.94
C PHE A 140 -1.24 -5.84 -27.66
N PRO A 141 -1.10 -7.09 -27.17
CA PRO A 141 -1.76 -8.26 -27.75
C PRO A 141 -3.22 -8.38 -27.27
N GLY A 142 -4.01 -7.34 -27.47
CA GLY A 142 -5.40 -7.26 -27.03
C GLY A 142 -6.37 -7.90 -28.02
N ARG A 143 -7.56 -8.25 -27.54
CA ARG A 143 -8.70 -8.55 -28.40
C ARG A 143 -9.21 -7.28 -29.08
N LEU A 144 -9.97 -7.45 -30.16
CA LEU A 144 -10.47 -6.34 -30.99
C LEU A 144 -11.14 -5.22 -30.17
N HIS A 145 -11.95 -5.56 -29.17
CA HIS A 145 -12.65 -4.58 -28.34
C HIS A 145 -11.75 -3.78 -27.41
N VAL A 146 -10.67 -4.39 -26.92
CA VAL A 146 -9.65 -3.70 -26.10
C VAL A 146 -8.76 -2.85 -27.00
N MET A 147 -8.38 -3.36 -28.16
CA MET A 147 -7.59 -2.56 -29.12
C MET A 147 -8.36 -1.33 -29.60
N LYS A 148 -9.67 -1.47 -29.85
CA LYS A 148 -10.54 -0.33 -30.20
C LYS A 148 -10.64 0.70 -29.07
N LEU A 149 -10.63 0.26 -27.81
CA LEU A 149 -10.53 1.18 -26.67
C LEU A 149 -9.21 1.95 -26.69
N LEU A 150 -8.09 1.24 -26.86
CA LEU A 150 -6.76 1.85 -26.88
C LEU A 150 -6.58 2.83 -28.04
N GLU A 151 -7.09 2.48 -29.22
CA GLU A 151 -7.14 3.37 -30.40
C GLU A 151 -7.96 4.63 -30.09
N THR A 152 -9.19 4.48 -29.60
CA THR A 152 -10.08 5.61 -29.26
C THR A 152 -9.45 6.52 -28.20
N LEU A 153 -8.81 5.94 -27.18
CA LEU A 153 -8.14 6.69 -26.14
C LEU A 153 -6.91 7.43 -26.69
N GLN A 154 -6.13 6.79 -27.58
CA GLN A 154 -4.97 7.40 -28.20
C GLN A 154 -5.36 8.57 -29.12
N GLU A 155 -6.40 8.41 -29.94
CA GLU A 155 -6.93 9.47 -30.80
C GLU A 155 -7.48 10.65 -29.99
N TRP A 156 -8.20 10.37 -28.90
CA TRP A 156 -8.70 11.41 -28.01
C TRP A 156 -7.55 12.18 -27.31
N LEU A 157 -6.52 11.48 -26.82
CA LEU A 157 -5.35 12.09 -26.20
C LEU A 157 -4.52 12.93 -27.19
N ALA A 158 -4.48 12.52 -28.46
CA ALA A 158 -3.78 13.24 -29.52
C ALA A 158 -4.55 14.47 -30.00
N SER A 159 -5.88 14.39 -30.08
CA SER A 159 -6.74 15.49 -30.54
C SER A 159 -6.96 16.59 -29.51
N MET A 160 -6.72 16.34 -28.22
CA MET A 160 -6.86 17.34 -27.17
C MET A 160 -5.57 18.20 -26.99
N PRO A 161 -5.62 19.52 -27.29
CA PRO A 161 -4.50 20.44 -27.07
C PRO A 161 -4.43 20.93 -25.62
N LEU A 162 -4.96 20.17 -24.66
CA LEU A 162 -4.98 20.57 -23.26
C LEU A 162 -3.69 20.15 -22.56
N ASP A 163 -3.07 21.09 -21.84
CA ASP A 163 -1.89 20.85 -21.00
C ASP A 163 -2.22 20.09 -19.71
N LYS A 164 -3.51 20.01 -19.38
CA LYS A 164 -4.05 19.38 -18.17
C LYS A 164 -5.33 18.62 -18.47
N ILE A 165 -5.39 17.36 -18.03
CA ILE A 165 -6.54 16.47 -18.23
C ILE A 165 -7.01 15.93 -16.88
N PRO A 166 -8.29 16.12 -16.49
CA PRO A 166 -8.84 15.49 -15.30
C PRO A 166 -9.00 13.98 -15.52
N TYR A 167 -8.73 13.19 -14.48
CA TYR A 167 -8.86 11.74 -14.54
C TYR A 167 -10.25 11.27 -14.98
N ASP A 168 -11.31 11.94 -14.52
CA ASP A 168 -12.69 11.60 -14.88
C ASP A 168 -12.94 11.64 -16.40
N ALA A 169 -12.28 12.55 -17.13
CA ALA A 169 -12.41 12.61 -18.59
C ALA A 169 -11.80 11.38 -19.28
N ILE A 170 -10.69 10.86 -18.74
CA ILE A 170 -10.09 9.60 -19.20
C ILE A 170 -11.01 8.43 -18.85
N LEU A 171 -11.52 8.41 -17.63
CA LEU A 171 -12.41 7.37 -17.13
C LEU A 171 -13.72 7.29 -17.94
N ASP A 172 -14.22 8.42 -18.45
CA ASP A 172 -15.41 8.46 -19.31
C ASP A 172 -15.22 7.66 -20.62
N ILE A 173 -14.01 7.67 -21.18
CA ILE A 173 -13.65 6.90 -22.36
C ILE A 173 -13.44 5.42 -22.00
N VAL A 174 -12.70 5.16 -20.93
CA VAL A 174 -12.44 3.78 -20.44
C VAL A 174 -13.74 3.06 -20.08
N ASN A 175 -14.70 3.77 -19.51
CA ASN A 175 -16.03 3.23 -19.20
C ASN A 175 -17.01 3.30 -20.37
N ASN A 176 -16.56 3.77 -21.54
CA ASN A 176 -17.37 3.92 -22.74
C ASN A 176 -18.70 4.65 -22.47
N LYS A 177 -18.66 5.78 -21.74
CA LYS A 177 -19.87 6.55 -21.40
C LYS A 177 -20.63 7.03 -22.64
N MET A 178 -19.91 7.25 -23.75
CA MET A 178 -20.48 7.61 -25.05
C MET A 178 -21.13 6.43 -25.80
N ARG A 179 -21.08 5.20 -25.24
CA ARG A 179 -21.69 3.99 -25.81
C ARG A 179 -21.25 3.67 -27.23
N ILE A 180 -19.97 3.89 -27.52
CA ILE A 180 -19.34 3.56 -28.81
C ILE A 180 -19.36 2.03 -28.98
N SER A 181 -19.90 1.57 -30.11
CA SER A 181 -20.03 0.14 -30.39
C SER A 181 -18.67 -0.56 -30.47
N GLY A 182 -18.55 -1.71 -29.81
CA GLY A 182 -17.36 -2.55 -29.85
C GLY A 182 -16.21 -2.11 -28.94
N ILE A 183 -16.38 -1.07 -28.12
CA ILE A 183 -15.42 -0.69 -27.08
C ILE A 183 -15.80 -1.39 -25.78
N PHE A 184 -14.88 -2.19 -25.25
CA PHE A 184 -15.06 -2.86 -23.96
C PHE A 184 -13.71 -3.11 -23.29
N LEU A 185 -13.68 -2.95 -21.98
CA LEU A 185 -12.64 -3.46 -21.10
C LEU A 185 -13.36 -4.06 -19.91
N THR A 186 -12.92 -5.23 -19.45
CA THR A 186 -13.55 -5.92 -18.31
C THR A 186 -13.77 -4.95 -17.15
N ASN A 187 -14.91 -5.04 -16.46
CA ASN A 187 -15.22 -4.22 -15.28
C ASN A 187 -14.84 -4.91 -13.97
N HIS A 188 -14.34 -6.14 -14.04
CA HIS A 188 -13.85 -6.89 -12.89
C HIS A 188 -12.46 -7.44 -13.20
N ILE A 189 -11.65 -7.50 -12.16
CA ILE A 189 -10.32 -8.08 -12.20
C ILE A 189 -10.46 -9.60 -12.08
N GLN A 190 -9.87 -10.32 -13.03
CA GLN A 190 -9.81 -11.77 -13.01
C GLN A 190 -8.39 -12.24 -13.32
N TRP A 191 -7.69 -12.71 -12.29
CA TRP A 191 -6.38 -13.31 -12.44
C TRP A 191 -6.51 -14.81 -12.76
N VAL A 192 -5.74 -15.27 -13.74
CA VAL A 192 -5.57 -16.69 -14.06
C VAL A 192 -4.12 -17.07 -13.82
N GLY A 193 -3.23 -16.66 -14.73
CA GLY A 193 -1.81 -16.92 -14.61
C GLY A 193 -1.11 -16.00 -13.60
N CYS A 194 -1.77 -14.92 -13.16
CA CYS A 194 -1.28 -14.01 -12.11
C CYS A 194 -1.96 -14.20 -10.75
N GLN A 195 -2.81 -15.21 -10.60
CA GLN A 195 -3.45 -15.52 -9.31
C GLN A 195 -2.39 -16.00 -8.29
N GLY A 196 -2.35 -15.37 -7.11
CA GLY A 196 -1.52 -15.80 -5.99
C GLY A 196 -2.22 -16.83 -5.10
N SER A 197 -1.48 -17.41 -4.15
CA SER A 197 -2.06 -18.26 -3.08
C SER A 197 -3.02 -17.54 -2.18
N ARG A 198 -2.74 -16.25 -2.00
CA ARG A 198 -3.48 -15.34 -1.14
C ARG A 198 -3.76 -14.10 -1.95
N SER A 199 -4.84 -13.41 -1.60
CA SER A 199 -5.27 -12.18 -2.24
C SER A 199 -4.18 -11.11 -2.34
N GLN A 200 -3.31 -11.01 -1.32
CA GLN A 200 -2.22 -10.03 -1.26
C GLN A 200 -1.00 -10.39 -2.12
N LEU A 201 -0.96 -11.61 -2.66
CA LEU A 201 0.19 -12.10 -3.42
C LEU A 201 -0.08 -11.99 -4.92
N ARG A 202 0.97 -11.63 -5.67
CA ARG A 202 0.93 -11.53 -7.15
C ARG A 202 -0.09 -10.49 -7.61
N GLY A 203 -1.10 -10.87 -8.41
CA GLY A 203 -2.11 -9.95 -8.93
C GLY A 203 -1.53 -8.90 -9.87
N TYR A 204 -1.83 -7.62 -9.60
CA TYR A 204 -1.51 -6.51 -10.49
C TYR A 204 0.00 -6.42 -10.84
N PRO A 205 0.95 -6.43 -9.89
CA PRO A 205 2.38 -6.43 -10.21
C PRO A 205 2.79 -7.55 -11.19
N CYS A 206 2.25 -8.76 -11.04
CA CYS A 206 2.51 -9.86 -11.97
C CYS A 206 1.98 -9.53 -13.37
N SER A 207 0.75 -9.00 -13.47
CA SER A 207 0.13 -8.66 -14.75
C SER A 207 0.89 -7.54 -15.47
N LEU A 208 1.34 -6.53 -14.73
CA LEU A 208 2.09 -5.40 -15.26
C LEU A 208 3.43 -5.85 -15.84
N TRP A 209 4.14 -6.74 -15.15
CA TRP A 209 5.34 -7.39 -15.69
C TRP A 209 5.07 -8.14 -16.99
N LYS A 210 3.97 -8.89 -17.08
CA LYS A 210 3.59 -9.59 -18.32
C LYS A 210 3.27 -8.59 -19.45
N ILE A 211 2.60 -7.48 -19.15
CA ILE A 211 2.32 -6.43 -20.14
C ILE A 211 3.63 -5.88 -20.70
N PHE A 212 4.57 -5.43 -19.86
CA PHE A 212 5.84 -4.87 -20.32
C PHE A 212 6.67 -5.86 -21.15
N HIS A 213 6.79 -7.11 -20.69
CA HIS A 213 7.50 -8.13 -21.46
C HIS A 213 6.82 -8.43 -22.79
N SER A 214 5.48 -8.46 -22.81
CA SER A 214 4.74 -8.65 -24.05
C SER A 214 4.98 -7.50 -25.03
N LEU A 215 4.89 -6.25 -24.58
CA LEU A 215 5.15 -5.07 -25.41
C LEU A 215 6.58 -5.08 -25.96
N ALA A 216 7.58 -5.41 -25.14
CA ALA A 216 8.97 -5.52 -25.56
C ALA A 216 9.17 -6.58 -26.65
N MET A 217 8.58 -7.77 -26.48
CA MET A 217 8.63 -8.83 -27.50
C MET A 217 7.92 -8.44 -28.79
N HIS A 218 6.77 -7.76 -28.71
CA HIS A 218 6.07 -7.27 -29.89
C HIS A 218 6.85 -6.17 -30.61
N GLY A 219 7.49 -5.26 -29.87
CA GLY A 219 8.37 -4.24 -30.44
C GLY A 219 9.58 -4.85 -31.16
N ALA A 220 10.19 -5.87 -30.58
CA ALA A 220 11.32 -6.58 -31.21
C ALA A 220 10.93 -7.34 -32.48
N THR A 221 9.71 -7.89 -32.54
CA THR A 221 9.21 -8.64 -33.71
C THR A 221 8.58 -7.75 -34.79
N ARG A 222 8.25 -6.50 -34.46
CA ARG A 222 7.65 -5.51 -35.37
C ARG A 222 8.37 -4.16 -35.24
N PRO A 223 9.63 -4.06 -35.70
CA PRO A 223 10.44 -2.84 -35.54
C PRO A 223 9.78 -1.60 -36.16
N GLU A 224 9.00 -1.77 -37.23
CA GLU A 224 8.29 -0.68 -37.92
C GLU A 224 7.03 -0.19 -37.18
N ALA A 225 6.56 -0.90 -36.14
CA ALA A 225 5.29 -0.58 -35.48
C ALA A 225 5.28 0.80 -34.79
N LEU A 226 6.46 1.32 -34.45
CA LEU A 226 6.67 2.62 -33.80
C LEU A 226 7.36 3.66 -34.73
N ALA A 227 7.52 3.38 -36.03
CA ALA A 227 8.28 4.24 -36.93
C ALA A 227 7.66 5.64 -37.17
N ASN A 228 6.37 5.83 -36.82
CA ASN A 228 5.59 7.05 -37.07
C ASN A 228 4.89 7.57 -35.81
N THR A 229 5.49 7.37 -34.64
CA THR A 229 4.95 7.79 -33.33
C THR A 229 5.75 8.91 -32.70
#